data_AF-A0A2H9LM80-F1
#
_entry.id   AF-A0A2H9LM80-F1
#
_cell.length_a   1.000
_cell.length_b   1.000
_cell.length_c   1.000
_cell.angle_alpha   90.00
_cell.angle_beta   90.00
_cell.angle_gamma   90.00
#
_symmetry.space_group_name_H-M   'P 1'
#
loop_
_entity.id
_entity.type
_entity.pdbx_description
1 polymer ?
#
loop_
_entity_poly.entity_id
_entity_poly.type
_entity_poly.pdbx_seq_one_letter_code
_entity_poly.pdbx_strand_id
1 'polypeptide(L)'
;MIIMTFNPPEEGLKPGENVVWARKRGTRFWVIFFSMMLGIGGAVGTINAFVFVGLALALPLLILMATGFFFIFRAFMRGRGTKYYLTNERLIEARKGQIVKEISLERFRGKSLSQFFEKKVIGTVNDRPVYVFKICDPESGDTLMELKDLDTDSVEALERIGQIVECRHCSFKNPANSLKCSNCGAPL
;
A
#
# COMPACT_ATOMS: atom_id res chain seq x y z
N MET A 1 -26.63 -5.87 3.34
CA MET A 1 -25.16 -5.98 3.28
C MET A 1 -24.60 -4.72 3.92
N ILE A 2 -24.16 -4.80 5.18
CA ILE A 2 -23.65 -3.62 5.90
C ILE A 2 -22.30 -3.28 5.28
N ILE A 3 -22.22 -2.14 4.59
CA ILE A 3 -20.95 -1.60 4.09
C ILE A 3 -20.22 -1.09 5.32
N MET A 4 -19.41 -1.96 5.95
CA MET A 4 -18.58 -1.54 7.06
C MET A 4 -17.48 -0.62 6.52
N THR A 5 -17.55 0.65 6.89
CA THR A 5 -16.47 1.61 6.70
C THR A 5 -15.30 1.20 7.59
N PHE A 6 -14.14 1.01 6.96
CA PHE A 6 -12.87 0.74 7.62
C PHE A 6 -12.06 2.04 7.69
N ASN A 7 -12.14 2.69 8.84
CA ASN A 7 -11.45 3.95 9.10
C ASN A 7 -10.83 3.90 10.51
N PRO A 8 -9.72 3.16 10.68
CA PRO A 8 -9.10 3.02 11.99
C PRO A 8 -8.49 4.35 12.47
N PRO A 9 -8.46 4.60 13.79
CA PRO A 9 -8.81 3.66 14.86
C PRO A 9 -10.31 3.58 15.19
N GLU A 10 -11.16 4.41 14.58
CA GLU A 10 -12.56 4.62 14.99
C GLU A 10 -13.49 3.48 14.53
N GLU A 11 -13.28 2.93 13.33
CA GLU A 11 -14.17 1.92 12.74
C GLU A 11 -13.43 0.77 12.04
N GLY A 12 -13.95 -0.45 12.20
CA GLY A 12 -13.55 -1.64 11.43
C GLY A 12 -12.45 -2.52 12.07
N LEU A 13 -11.96 -2.16 13.24
CA LEU A 13 -11.06 -2.99 14.06
C LEU A 13 -11.85 -3.98 14.93
N LYS A 14 -11.30 -5.16 15.17
CA LYS A 14 -11.82 -6.12 16.15
C LYS A 14 -11.56 -5.66 17.59
N PRO A 15 -12.30 -6.16 18.58
CA PRO A 15 -12.06 -5.82 19.99
C PRO A 15 -10.63 -6.20 20.41
N GLY A 16 -9.83 -5.23 20.87
CA GLY A 16 -8.43 -5.44 21.25
C GLY A 16 -7.43 -5.42 20.08
N GLU A 17 -7.90 -5.22 18.86
CA GLU A 17 -7.06 -5.04 17.68
C GLU A 17 -6.53 -3.59 17.65
N ASN A 18 -5.22 -3.44 17.52
CA ASN A 18 -4.56 -2.14 17.45
C ASN A 18 -3.79 -2.00 16.14
N VAL A 19 -3.85 -0.82 15.53
CA VAL A 19 -3.03 -0.48 14.37
C VAL A 19 -1.61 -0.22 14.84
N VAL A 20 -0.69 -1.05 14.38
CA VAL A 20 0.75 -0.92 14.64
C VAL A 20 1.40 -0.01 13.62
N TRP A 21 0.95 -0.11 12.36
CA TRP A 21 1.50 0.67 11.26
C TRP A 21 0.42 0.95 10.23
N ALA A 22 0.44 2.16 9.67
CA ALA A 22 -0.46 2.54 8.60
C ALA A 22 0.30 3.38 7.58
N ARG A 23 0.10 3.09 6.29
CA ARG A 23 0.69 3.88 5.22
C ARG A 23 -0.22 3.97 4.02
N LYS A 24 -0.22 5.14 3.38
CA LYS A 24 -0.90 5.34 2.11
C LYS A 24 -0.07 4.74 0.98
N ARG A 25 -0.73 4.08 0.03
CA ARG A 25 -0.07 3.59 -1.19
C ARG A 25 0.51 4.78 -1.98
N GLY A 26 1.79 4.68 -2.35
CA GLY A 26 2.42 5.68 -3.21
C GLY A 26 1.88 5.66 -4.63
N THR A 27 2.10 6.77 -5.34
CA THR A 27 1.66 6.90 -6.74
C THR A 27 2.65 6.18 -7.63
N ARG A 28 2.18 5.28 -8.50
CA ARG A 28 3.05 4.56 -9.44
C ARG A 28 3.80 5.55 -10.33
N PHE A 29 5.12 5.40 -10.44
CA PHE A 29 5.99 6.20 -11.32
C PHE A 29 5.42 6.36 -12.73
N TRP A 30 4.94 5.28 -13.33
CA TRP A 30 4.32 5.29 -14.67
C TRP A 30 3.15 6.27 -14.80
N VAL A 31 2.33 6.45 -13.75
CA VAL A 31 1.21 7.39 -13.77
C VAL A 31 1.73 8.83 -13.85
N ILE A 32 2.81 9.14 -13.13
CA ILE A 32 3.46 10.45 -13.15
C ILE A 32 4.10 10.69 -14.51
N PHE A 33 4.89 9.73 -14.99
CA PHE A 33 5.60 9.81 -16.27
C PHE A 33 4.64 9.97 -17.46
N PHE A 34 3.62 9.11 -17.59
CA PHE A 34 2.64 9.23 -18.67
C PHE A 34 1.80 10.49 -18.57
N SER A 35 1.50 10.98 -17.36
CA SER A 35 0.80 12.27 -17.20
C SER A 35 1.62 13.43 -17.73
N MET A 36 2.93 13.44 -17.49
CA MET A 36 3.82 14.50 -17.96
C MET A 36 4.00 14.45 -19.49
N MET A 37 4.25 13.24 -20.04
CA MET A 37 4.36 13.06 -21.48
C MET A 37 3.07 13.44 -22.22
N LEU A 38 1.92 12.97 -21.73
CA LEU A 38 0.64 13.26 -22.38
C LEU A 38 0.26 14.74 -22.24
N GLY A 39 0.58 15.37 -21.10
CA GLY A 39 0.33 16.80 -20.90
C GLY A 39 1.19 17.68 -21.78
N ILE A 40 2.52 17.62 -21.60
CA ILE A 40 3.43 18.52 -22.31
C ILE A 40 3.58 18.10 -23.78
N GLY A 41 3.90 16.82 -24.01
CA GLY A 41 4.10 16.29 -25.35
C GLY A 41 2.81 16.28 -26.16
N GLY A 42 1.69 15.87 -25.54
CA GLY A 42 0.38 15.90 -26.20
C GLY A 42 -0.05 17.32 -26.58
N ALA A 43 0.06 18.29 -25.67
CA ALA A 43 -0.31 19.67 -25.96
C ALA A 43 0.52 20.28 -27.10
N VAL A 44 1.86 20.12 -27.05
CA VAL A 44 2.75 20.62 -28.11
C VAL A 44 2.45 19.94 -29.45
N GLY A 45 2.19 18.63 -29.45
CA GLY A 45 1.83 17.88 -30.65
C GLY A 45 0.49 18.34 -31.24
N THR A 46 -0.53 18.56 -30.41
CA THR A 46 -1.83 19.06 -30.86
C THR A 46 -1.75 20.49 -31.40
N ILE A 47 -0.98 21.38 -30.76
CA ILE A 47 -0.79 22.76 -31.24
C ILE A 47 -0.11 22.75 -32.61
N ASN A 48 0.96 21.97 -32.78
CA ASN A 48 1.63 21.85 -34.08
C ASN A 48 0.69 21.29 -35.15
N ALA A 49 -0.08 20.23 -34.84
CA ALA A 49 -1.05 19.68 -35.78
C ALA A 49 -2.10 20.71 -36.20
N PHE A 50 -2.56 21.54 -35.27
CA PHE A 50 -3.50 22.62 -35.56
C PHE A 50 -2.89 23.70 -36.49
N VAL A 51 -1.64 24.11 -36.24
CA VAL A 51 -0.97 25.14 -37.05
C VAL A 51 -0.66 24.66 -38.47
N PHE A 52 -0.19 23.42 -38.65
CA PHE A 52 0.30 22.93 -39.94
C PHE A 52 -0.73 22.18 -40.78
N VAL A 53 -1.68 21.47 -40.13
CA VAL A 53 -2.65 20.61 -40.82
C VAL A 53 -4.08 21.10 -40.61
N GLY A 54 -4.32 21.87 -39.55
CA GLY A 54 -5.62 22.43 -39.23
C GLY A 54 -6.51 21.49 -38.42
N LEU A 55 -7.80 21.83 -38.42
CA LEU A 55 -8.78 21.29 -37.47
C LEU A 55 -9.05 19.79 -37.64
N ALA A 56 -8.92 19.29 -38.87
CA ALA A 56 -9.16 17.88 -39.21
C ALA A 56 -8.24 16.91 -38.45
N LEU A 57 -7.00 17.31 -38.16
CA LEU A 57 -6.04 16.50 -37.39
C LEU A 57 -6.00 16.89 -35.90
N ALA A 58 -6.21 18.17 -35.59
CA ALA A 58 -6.18 18.65 -34.21
C ALA A 58 -7.30 18.06 -33.34
N LEU A 59 -8.53 17.95 -33.88
CA LEU A 59 -9.69 17.44 -33.14
C LEU A 59 -9.53 15.98 -32.69
N PRO A 60 -9.19 15.01 -33.57
CA PRO A 60 -8.98 13.62 -33.13
C PRO A 60 -7.81 13.49 -32.15
N LEU A 61 -6.74 14.28 -32.30
CA LEU A 61 -5.64 14.31 -31.34
C LEU A 61 -6.09 14.79 -29.95
N LEU A 62 -6.94 15.82 -29.88
CA LEU A 62 -7.53 16.25 -28.61
C LEU A 62 -8.39 15.15 -27.96
N ILE A 63 -9.20 14.43 -28.74
CA ILE A 63 -10.03 13.34 -28.23
C ILE A 63 -9.16 12.20 -27.68
N LEU A 64 -8.09 11.83 -28.40
CA LEU A 64 -7.13 10.82 -27.93
C LEU A 64 -6.43 11.26 -26.65
N MET A 65 -6.02 12.53 -26.57
CA MET A 65 -5.39 13.11 -25.38
C MET A 65 -6.36 13.11 -24.19
N ALA A 66 -7.61 13.54 -24.38
CA ALA A 66 -8.64 13.51 -23.34
C ALA A 66 -8.91 12.08 -22.84
N THR A 67 -8.95 11.11 -23.76
CA THR A 67 -9.09 9.68 -23.43
C THR A 67 -7.91 9.18 -22.61
N GLY A 68 -6.68 9.52 -23.01
CA GLY A 68 -5.47 9.19 -22.24
C GLY A 68 -5.50 9.77 -20.83
N PHE A 69 -5.89 11.04 -20.69
CA PHE A 69 -6.04 11.70 -19.39
C PHE A 69 -7.10 11.02 -18.52
N PHE A 70 -8.21 10.58 -19.11
CA PHE A 70 -9.23 9.83 -18.38
C PHE A 70 -8.70 8.53 -17.78
N PHE A 71 -7.91 7.76 -18.54
CA PHE A 71 -7.29 6.53 -18.04
C PHE A 71 -6.25 6.80 -16.94
N ILE A 72 -5.40 7.82 -17.12
CA ILE A 72 -4.41 8.24 -16.12
C ILE A 72 -5.11 8.71 -14.85
N PHE A 73 -6.13 9.54 -14.97
CA PHE A 73 -6.93 10.03 -13.85
C PHE A 73 -7.60 8.87 -13.10
N ARG A 74 -8.19 7.91 -13.82
CA ARG A 74 -8.77 6.70 -13.20
C ARG A 74 -7.71 5.87 -12.47
N ALA A 75 -6.52 5.69 -13.06
CA ALA A 75 -5.41 4.98 -12.43
C ALA A 75 -4.91 5.70 -11.17
N PHE A 76 -4.84 7.03 -11.23
CA PHE A 76 -4.46 7.89 -10.12
C PHE A 76 -5.46 7.85 -8.97
N MET A 77 -6.76 7.95 -9.27
CA MET A 77 -7.83 7.84 -8.27
C MET A 77 -7.85 6.46 -7.61
N ARG A 78 -7.55 5.39 -8.37
CA ARG A 78 -7.38 4.04 -7.82
C ARG A 78 -6.18 3.95 -6.87
N GLY A 79 -5.07 4.62 -7.19
CA GLY A 79 -3.89 4.68 -6.34
C GLY A 79 -4.12 5.46 -5.04
N ARG A 80 -4.67 6.67 -5.13
CA ARG A 80 -4.91 7.55 -3.97
C ARG A 80 -5.88 6.99 -2.93
N GLY A 81 -6.80 6.13 -3.36
CA GLY A 81 -7.78 5.50 -2.48
C GLY A 81 -7.23 4.36 -1.64
N THR A 82 -6.07 3.78 -1.97
CA THR A 82 -5.55 2.60 -1.27
C THR A 82 -4.66 2.98 -0.09
N LYS A 83 -4.96 2.41 1.08
CA LYS A 83 -4.19 2.49 2.32
C LYS A 83 -3.90 1.07 2.80
N TYR A 84 -2.69 0.88 3.30
CA TYR A 84 -2.25 -0.35 3.94
C TYR A 84 -2.27 -0.13 5.44
N TYR A 85 -2.90 -1.04 6.16
CA TYR A 85 -2.94 -1.05 7.61
C TYR A 85 -2.42 -2.38 8.09
N LEU A 86 -1.52 -2.31 9.05
CA LEU A 86 -1.02 -3.44 9.77
C LEU A 86 -1.56 -3.37 11.19
N THR A 87 -2.24 -4.42 11.58
CA THR A 87 -2.69 -4.61 12.96
C THR A 87 -1.87 -5.69 13.64
N ASN A 88 -2.09 -5.87 14.94
CA ASN A 88 -1.53 -6.96 15.72
C ASN A 88 -2.03 -8.36 15.30
N GLU A 89 -3.13 -8.45 14.54
CA GLU A 89 -3.72 -9.73 14.10
C GLU A 89 -3.63 -9.98 12.59
N ARG A 90 -3.67 -8.93 11.77
CA ARG A 90 -3.83 -9.06 10.32
C ARG A 90 -3.24 -7.88 9.56
N LEU A 91 -2.97 -8.12 8.28
CA LEU A 91 -2.62 -7.09 7.32
C LEU A 91 -3.83 -6.80 6.43
N ILE A 92 -4.16 -5.52 6.30
CA ILE A 92 -5.37 -5.04 5.63
C ILE A 92 -4.97 -4.06 4.52
N GLU A 93 -5.41 -4.34 3.30
CA GLU A 93 -5.45 -3.35 2.22
C GLU A 93 -6.86 -2.78 2.15
N ALA A 94 -7.01 -1.52 2.50
CA ALA A 94 -8.27 -0.80 2.40
C ALA A 94 -8.26 0.15 1.21
N ARG A 95 -9.33 0.16 0.41
CA ARG A 95 -9.53 1.12 -0.67
C ARG A 95 -10.75 1.97 -0.40
N LYS A 96 -10.57 3.29 -0.29
CA LYS A 96 -11.64 4.26 0.01
C LYS A 96 -12.48 3.85 1.24
N GLY A 97 -11.82 3.32 2.27
CA GLY A 97 -12.49 2.87 3.49
C GLY A 97 -13.20 1.51 3.37
N GLN A 98 -12.99 0.73 2.30
CA GLN A 98 -13.46 -0.66 2.23
C GLN A 98 -12.28 -1.61 2.31
N ILE A 99 -12.40 -2.68 3.10
CA ILE A 99 -11.41 -3.77 3.14
C ILE A 99 -11.46 -4.50 1.80
N VAL A 100 -10.38 -4.42 1.02
CA VAL A 100 -10.24 -5.11 -0.27
C VAL A 100 -9.52 -6.43 -0.11
N LYS A 101 -8.50 -6.45 0.75
CA LYS A 101 -7.71 -7.64 1.03
C LYS A 101 -7.38 -7.71 2.51
N GLU A 102 -7.54 -8.90 3.07
CA GLU A 102 -7.21 -9.21 4.46
C GLU A 102 -6.32 -10.45 4.48
N ILE A 103 -5.24 -10.40 5.25
CA ILE A 103 -4.31 -11.51 5.42
C ILE A 103 -4.09 -11.68 6.92
N SER A 104 -4.46 -12.84 7.48
CA SER A 104 -4.23 -13.14 8.90
C SER A 104 -2.74 -13.35 9.17
N LEU A 105 -2.21 -12.74 10.23
CA LEU A 105 -0.84 -12.96 10.70
C LEU A 105 -0.66 -14.35 11.30
N GLU A 106 -1.74 -15.03 11.68
CA GLU A 106 -1.68 -16.39 12.22
C GLU A 106 -1.09 -17.39 11.23
N ARG A 107 -1.30 -17.18 9.92
CA ARG A 107 -0.74 -18.01 8.86
C ARG A 107 0.81 -17.99 8.85
N PHE A 108 1.41 -16.96 9.45
CA PHE A 108 2.86 -16.80 9.55
C PHE A 108 3.40 -17.09 10.96
N ARG A 109 2.55 -17.47 11.93
CA ARG A 109 3.00 -17.78 13.30
C ARG A 109 3.93 -18.99 13.29
N GLY A 110 5.06 -18.86 13.98
CA GLY A 110 6.03 -19.96 14.17
C GLY A 110 7.11 -20.07 13.09
N LYS A 111 7.05 -19.26 12.02
CA LYS A 111 8.13 -19.11 11.04
C LYS A 111 8.58 -17.64 11.01
N SER A 112 9.86 -17.38 10.73
CA SER A 112 10.33 -15.99 10.68
C SER A 112 9.69 -15.28 9.48
N LEU A 113 9.00 -14.18 9.73
CA LEU A 113 8.30 -13.43 8.69
C LEU A 113 9.24 -12.95 7.57
N SER A 114 10.51 -12.74 7.89
CA SER A 114 11.59 -12.49 6.93
C SER A 114 11.72 -13.56 5.84
N GLN A 115 11.34 -14.81 6.08
CA GLN A 115 11.36 -15.87 5.06
C GLN A 115 10.27 -15.69 4.00
N PHE A 116 9.18 -15.00 4.32
CA PHE A 116 8.06 -14.76 3.41
C PHE A 116 8.05 -13.33 2.86
N PHE A 117 9.05 -12.53 3.27
CA PHE A 117 9.22 -11.16 2.84
C PHE A 117 10.37 -11.05 1.86
N GLU A 118 10.03 -10.76 0.61
CA GLU A 118 11.04 -10.39 -0.39
C GLU A 118 11.27 -8.87 -0.31
N LYS A 119 12.43 -8.47 0.20
CA LYS A 119 12.88 -7.08 0.27
C LYS A 119 13.65 -6.74 -1.00
N LYS A 120 13.13 -5.79 -1.78
CA LYS A 120 13.79 -5.27 -2.98
C LYS A 120 14.00 -3.77 -2.89
N VAL A 121 15.23 -3.30 -3.05
CA VAL A 121 15.51 -1.86 -3.19
C VAL A 121 15.09 -1.45 -4.60
N ILE A 122 14.15 -0.51 -4.72
CA ILE A 122 13.76 0.03 -6.04
C ILE A 122 14.68 1.18 -6.45
N GLY A 123 15.19 1.94 -5.48
CA GLY A 123 16.03 3.10 -5.73
C GLY A 123 16.33 3.86 -4.46
N THR A 124 16.86 5.07 -4.63
CA THR A 124 17.20 6.00 -3.56
C THR A 124 16.43 7.31 -3.74
N VAL A 125 15.88 7.83 -2.64
CA VAL A 125 15.23 9.14 -2.58
C VAL A 125 15.92 9.92 -1.47
N ASN A 126 16.55 11.06 -1.81
CA ASN A 126 17.36 11.86 -0.88
C ASN A 126 18.43 11.02 -0.15
N ASP A 127 19.19 10.22 -0.90
CA ASP A 127 20.21 9.28 -0.40
C ASP A 127 19.70 8.21 0.59
N ARG A 128 18.38 8.08 0.75
CA ARG A 128 17.76 7.02 1.53
C ARG A 128 17.21 5.93 0.60
N PRO A 129 17.50 4.65 0.86
CA PRO A 129 16.97 3.57 0.04
C PRO A 129 15.45 3.45 0.23
N VAL A 130 14.75 3.24 -0.88
CA VAL A 130 13.32 2.98 -0.92
C VAL A 130 13.10 1.51 -1.27
N TYR A 131 12.36 0.83 -0.41
CA TYR A 131 12.14 -0.60 -0.47
C TYR A 131 10.74 -0.94 -0.99
N VAL A 132 10.66 -2.07 -1.68
CA VAL A 132 9.46 -2.87 -1.90
C VAL A 132 9.52 -4.08 -1.01
N PHE A 133 8.45 -4.30 -0.28
CA PHE A 133 8.19 -5.55 0.42
C PHE A 133 7.14 -6.32 -0.34
N LYS A 134 7.49 -7.52 -0.80
CA LYS A 134 6.49 -8.51 -1.24
C LYS A 134 6.26 -9.51 -0.13
N ILE A 135 5.00 -9.77 0.15
CA ILE A 135 4.54 -10.78 1.10
C ILE A 135 4.09 -11.96 0.27
N CYS A 136 4.78 -13.08 0.41
CA CYS A 136 4.48 -14.31 -0.32
C CYS A 136 3.68 -15.29 0.55
N ASP A 137 2.87 -16.12 -0.08
CA ASP A 137 2.13 -17.18 0.61
C ASP A 137 3.09 -18.29 1.05
N PRO A 138 3.15 -18.67 2.34
CA PRO A 138 4.01 -19.75 2.82
C PRO A 138 3.75 -21.12 2.15
N GLU A 139 2.54 -21.36 1.64
CA GLU A 139 2.16 -22.65 1.04
C GLU A 139 2.29 -22.65 -0.48
N SER A 140 1.90 -21.55 -1.14
CA SER A 140 1.83 -21.46 -2.59
C SER A 140 3.01 -20.73 -3.24
N GLY A 141 3.77 -19.93 -2.49
CA GLY A 141 4.82 -19.06 -3.03
C GLY A 141 4.30 -17.83 -3.80
N ASP A 142 2.98 -17.72 -3.99
CA ASP A 142 2.37 -16.59 -4.70
C ASP A 142 2.48 -15.28 -3.90
N THR A 143 2.65 -14.17 -4.62
CA THR A 143 2.67 -12.84 -3.99
C THR A 143 1.28 -12.46 -3.51
N LEU A 144 1.07 -12.51 -2.20
CA LEU A 144 -0.17 -12.09 -1.55
C LEU A 144 -0.29 -10.56 -1.53
N MET A 145 0.78 -9.83 -1.20
CA MET A 145 0.70 -8.38 -1.16
C MET A 145 2.03 -7.75 -1.53
N GLU A 146 1.97 -6.58 -2.16
CA GLU A 146 3.15 -5.79 -2.49
C GLU A 146 3.00 -4.40 -1.87
N LEU A 147 3.84 -4.13 -0.88
CA LEU A 147 4.01 -2.83 -0.22
C LEU A 147 5.14 -2.10 -0.95
N LYS A 148 4.84 -0.93 -1.50
CA LYS A 148 5.84 -0.10 -2.20
C LYS A 148 6.11 1.17 -1.41
N ASP A 149 7.23 1.81 -1.75
CA ASP A 149 7.63 3.10 -1.23
C ASP A 149 7.85 3.08 0.30
N LEU A 150 8.47 2.00 0.80
CA LEU A 150 8.81 1.84 2.21
C LEU A 150 10.19 2.45 2.48
N ASP A 151 10.28 3.21 3.57
CA ASP A 151 11.52 3.70 4.16
C ASP A 151 12.07 2.68 5.17
N THR A 152 13.33 2.87 5.58
CA THR A 152 14.03 1.98 6.53
C THR A 152 13.23 1.75 7.82
N ASP A 153 12.61 2.79 8.38
CA ASP A 153 11.86 2.68 9.65
C ASP A 153 10.61 1.81 9.48
N SER A 154 9.91 1.95 8.34
CA SER A 154 8.77 1.10 8.01
C SER A 154 9.19 -0.35 7.77
N VAL A 155 10.35 -0.57 7.18
CA VAL A 155 10.90 -1.92 6.98
C VAL A 155 11.23 -2.57 8.31
N GLU A 156 11.88 -1.85 9.22
CA GLU A 156 12.20 -2.36 10.54
C GLU A 156 10.93 -2.66 11.36
N ALA A 157 9.92 -1.79 11.29
CA ALA A 157 8.61 -2.05 11.89
C ALA A 157 7.94 -3.32 11.32
N LEU A 158 8.12 -3.59 10.02
CA LEU A 158 7.62 -4.80 9.35
C LEU A 158 8.41 -6.06 9.72
N GLU A 159 9.74 -5.97 9.87
CA GLU A 159 10.60 -7.08 10.24
C GLU A 159 10.41 -7.52 11.70
N ARG A 160 10.01 -6.61 12.59
CA ARG A 160 9.65 -6.93 13.99
C ARG A 160 8.31 -7.64 14.13
N ILE A 161 7.49 -7.68 13.07
CA ILE A 161 6.20 -8.39 13.10
C ILE A 161 6.46 -9.89 13.30
N GLY A 162 5.56 -10.55 14.03
CA GLY A 162 5.60 -12.00 14.27
C GLY A 162 6.60 -12.44 15.34
N GLN A 163 7.43 -11.52 15.83
CA GLN A 163 8.12 -11.73 17.10
C GLN A 163 7.08 -11.74 18.23
N ILE A 164 7.26 -12.68 19.16
CA ILE A 164 6.37 -12.87 20.28
C ILE A 164 7.10 -12.41 21.54
N VAL A 165 6.48 -11.51 22.29
CA VAL A 165 6.90 -11.11 23.64
C VAL A 165 5.94 -11.73 24.65
N GLU A 166 6.51 -12.35 25.66
CA GLU A 166 5.74 -12.95 26.75
C GLU A 166 5.43 -11.88 27.80
N CYS A 167 4.16 -11.77 28.20
CA CYS A 167 3.76 -10.82 29.23
C CYS A 167 4.32 -11.23 30.58
N ARG A 168 5.06 -10.34 31.25
CA ARG A 168 5.60 -10.60 32.60
C ARG A 168 4.53 -10.85 33.66
N HIS A 169 3.31 -10.34 33.45
CA HIS A 169 2.23 -10.43 34.44
C HIS A 169 1.38 -11.70 34.34
N CYS A 170 1.14 -12.21 33.14
CA CYS A 170 0.23 -13.36 32.94
C CYS A 170 0.82 -14.46 32.05
N SER A 171 2.10 -14.35 31.67
CA SER A 171 2.81 -15.26 30.77
C SER A 171 2.14 -15.48 29.42
N PHE A 172 1.19 -14.61 29.06
CA PHE A 172 0.52 -14.70 27.77
C PHE A 172 1.46 -14.24 26.66
N LYS A 173 1.45 -14.95 25.55
CA LYS A 173 2.26 -14.64 24.36
C LYS A 173 1.58 -13.56 23.54
N ASN A 174 2.22 -12.40 23.44
CA ASN A 174 1.71 -11.25 22.70
C ASN A 174 2.65 -10.92 21.53
N PRO A 175 2.17 -10.26 20.47
CA PRO A 175 3.05 -9.70 19.44
C PRO A 175 4.00 -8.69 20.08
N ALA A 176 5.28 -8.70 19.68
CA ALA A 176 6.31 -7.77 20.19
C ALA A 176 5.96 -6.29 19.94
N ASN A 177 5.10 -6.04 18.96
CA ASN A 177 4.67 -4.70 18.59
C ASN A 177 3.45 -4.21 19.40
N SER A 178 2.94 -5.03 20.34
CA SER A 178 1.81 -4.67 21.19
C SER A 178 2.29 -3.89 22.40
N LEU A 179 1.71 -2.71 22.64
CA LEU A 179 2.00 -1.88 23.83
C LEU A 179 1.34 -2.42 25.11
N LYS A 180 0.32 -3.28 24.97
CA LYS A 180 -0.45 -3.85 26.07
C LYS A 180 -0.72 -5.33 25.83
N CYS A 181 -0.81 -6.09 26.90
CA CYS A 181 -1.16 -7.50 26.84
C CYS A 181 -2.63 -7.68 26.49
N SER A 182 -2.91 -8.52 25.48
CA SER A 182 -4.27 -8.83 25.04
C SER A 182 -5.07 -9.61 26.09
N ASN A 183 -4.39 -10.33 27.00
CA ASN A 183 -5.04 -11.14 28.03
C ASN A 183 -5.33 -10.36 29.32
N CYS A 184 -4.37 -9.57 29.82
CA CYS A 184 -4.49 -8.89 31.12
C CYS A 184 -4.48 -7.36 31.04
N GLY A 185 -4.26 -6.76 29.87
CA GLY A 185 -4.21 -5.30 29.69
C GLY A 185 -2.96 -4.61 30.24
N ALA A 186 -2.04 -5.35 30.87
CA ALA A 186 -0.79 -4.81 31.41
C ALA A 186 0.14 -4.30 30.30
N PRO A 187 1.00 -3.29 30.56
CA PRO A 187 2.01 -2.85 29.61
C PRO A 187 3.01 -3.99 29.31
N LEU A 188 3.43 -4.09 28.04
CA LEU A 188 4.40 -5.08 27.55
C LEU A 188 5.79 -4.47 27.37
#